data_AF-L8JV98-F1
#
_entry.id   AF-L8JV98-F1
#
_cell.length_a   1.000
_cell.length_b   1.000
_cell.length_c   1.000
_cell.angle_alpha   90.00
_cell.angle_beta   90.00
_cell.angle_gamma   90.00
#
_symmetry.space_group_name_H-M   'P 1'
#
loop_
_entity.id
_entity.type
_entity.pdbx_description
1 polymer ?
#
loop_
_entity_poly.entity_id
_entity_poly.type
_entity_poly.pdbx_seq_one_letter_code
_entity_poly.pdbx_strand_id
1 'polypeptide(L)'
;MFGGSDFPKSLNEDLFDSWLEDGRQSNLGYHYLLIIWDEVESDYQPVYLESRDELDTYAKQQNLSSRETLVAAYDLYSESRVI
;
A
#
# COMPACT_ATOMS: atom_id res chain seq x y z
N MET A 1 -10.77 10.83 -3.78
CA MET A 1 -10.22 11.45 -2.54
C MET A 1 -8.70 11.25 -2.40
N PHE A 2 -7.88 11.57 -3.41
CA PHE A 2 -6.44 11.26 -3.42
C PHE A 2 -5.62 12.36 -4.14
N GLY A 3 -5.72 13.60 -3.65
CA GLY A 3 -5.08 14.78 -4.25
C GLY A 3 -4.25 15.62 -3.28
N GLY A 4 -3.87 15.06 -2.14
CA GLY A 4 -2.96 15.69 -1.20
C GLY A 4 -1.50 15.41 -1.58
N SER A 5 -0.61 16.37 -1.28
CA SER A 5 0.84 16.40 -1.58
C SER A 5 1.71 15.21 -1.13
N ASP A 6 1.08 14.13 -0.67
CA ASP A 6 1.70 12.88 -0.21
C ASP A 6 1.84 11.87 -1.35
N PHE A 7 0.98 11.96 -2.37
CA PHE A 7 1.01 11.05 -3.52
C PHE A 7 1.71 11.71 -4.71
N PRO A 8 2.79 11.13 -5.26
CA PRO A 8 3.47 11.67 -6.44
C PRO A 8 2.57 11.72 -7.68
N LYS A 9 1.53 10.87 -7.75
CA LYS A 9 0.56 10.79 -8.84
C LYS A 9 -0.82 10.45 -8.26
N SER A 10 -1.90 10.88 -8.92
CA SER A 10 -3.23 10.45 -8.49
C SER A 10 -3.38 8.94 -8.67
N LEU A 11 -3.58 8.23 -7.57
CA LEU A 11 -3.91 6.81 -7.61
C LEU A 11 -5.31 6.65 -8.22
N ASN A 12 -5.45 5.72 -9.15
CA ASN A 12 -6.75 5.42 -9.75
C ASN A 12 -7.61 4.65 -8.73
N GLU A 13 -8.83 5.14 -8.48
CA GLU A 13 -9.75 4.55 -7.52
C GLU A 13 -10.15 3.12 -7.94
N ASP A 14 -10.33 2.83 -9.24
CA ASP A 14 -10.62 1.48 -9.73
C ASP A 14 -9.47 0.48 -9.44
N LEU A 15 -8.23 0.96 -9.53
CA LEU A 15 -7.03 0.16 -9.25
C LEU A 15 -6.93 -0.16 -7.76
N PHE A 16 -7.19 0.85 -6.92
CA PHE A 16 -7.22 0.69 -5.47
C PHE A 16 -8.32 -0.27 -5.01
N ASP A 17 -9.52 -0.16 -5.58
CA ASP A 17 -10.64 -1.05 -5.27
C ASP A 17 -10.30 -2.50 -5.64
N SER A 18 -9.68 -2.70 -6.81
CA SER A 18 -9.21 -4.01 -7.25
C SER A 18 -8.19 -4.61 -6.28
N TRP A 19 -7.29 -3.80 -5.71
CA TRP A 19 -6.33 -4.29 -4.70
C TRP A 19 -6.99 -4.61 -3.37
N LEU A 20 -7.96 -3.82 -2.93
CA LEU A 20 -8.73 -4.15 -1.73
C LEU A 20 -9.48 -5.46 -1.90
N GLU A 21 -10.14 -5.66 -3.05
CA GLU A 21 -10.82 -6.91 -3.37
C GLU A 21 -9.85 -8.09 -3.43
N ASP A 22 -8.72 -7.95 -4.10
CA ASP A 22 -7.72 -9.03 -4.24
C ASP A 22 -7.12 -9.41 -2.89
N GLY A 23 -6.78 -8.42 -2.05
CA GLY A 23 -6.32 -8.64 -0.67
C GLY A 23 -7.34 -9.36 0.20
N ARG A 24 -8.63 -9.01 0.08
CA ARG A 24 -9.74 -9.65 0.82
C ARG A 24 -10.09 -11.04 0.29
N GLN A 25 -9.99 -11.25 -1.02
CA GLN A 25 -10.22 -12.55 -1.68
C GLN A 25 -9.05 -13.51 -1.47
N SER A 26 -7.86 -12.97 -1.15
CA SER A 26 -6.68 -13.78 -0.92
C SER A 26 -6.85 -14.69 0.30
N ASN A 27 -6.69 -15.99 0.05
CA ASN A 27 -6.82 -17.04 1.07
C ASN A 27 -5.71 -17.00 2.14
N LEU A 28 -4.73 -16.11 1.97
CA LEU A 28 -3.56 -15.93 2.84
C LEU A 28 -3.87 -15.10 4.10
N GLY A 29 -5.08 -14.54 4.24
CA GLY A 29 -5.47 -13.80 5.44
C GLY A 29 -4.70 -12.50 5.57
N TYR A 30 -4.57 -11.74 4.48
CA TYR A 30 -3.92 -10.43 4.54
C TYR A 30 -4.78 -9.45 5.32
N HIS A 31 -4.14 -8.67 6.19
CA HIS A 31 -4.78 -7.65 7.01
C HIS A 31 -4.46 -6.24 6.53
N TYR A 32 -3.33 -6.04 5.86
CA TYR A 32 -2.86 -4.72 5.45
C TYR A 32 -2.52 -4.69 3.97
N LEU A 33 -2.84 -3.57 3.32
CA LEU A 33 -2.47 -3.22 1.96
C LEU A 33 -1.53 -2.01 2.01
N LEU A 34 -0.31 -2.19 1.55
CA LEU A 34 0.69 -1.13 1.40
C LEU A 34 0.70 -0.68 -0.06
N ILE A 35 0.80 0.62 -0.25
CA ILE A 35 0.93 1.25 -1.55
C ILE A 35 2.35 1.74 -1.66
N ILE A 36 3.14 1.06 -2.49
CA ILE A 36 4.52 1.42 -2.78
C ILE A 36 4.55 2.20 -4.10
N TRP A 37 5.31 3.28 -4.14
CA TRP A 37 5.62 4.00 -5.37
C TRP A 37 6.98 3.56 -5.87
N ASP A 38 6.99 2.99 -7.07
CA ASP A 38 8.22 2.73 -7.79
C ASP A 38 8.60 3.99 -8.59
N GLU A 39 9.73 4.60 -8.24
CA GLU A 39 10.22 5.80 -8.90
C GLU A 39 10.73 5.53 -10.33
N VAL A 40 11.12 4.30 -10.66
CA VAL A 40 11.67 3.93 -11.96
C VAL A 40 10.55 3.77 -12.99
N GLU A 41 9.53 2.99 -12.66
CA GLU A 41 8.36 2.75 -13.48
C GLU A 41 7.34 3.89 -13.35
N SER A 42 7.48 4.74 -12.32
CA SER A 42 6.52 5.79 -11.98
C SER A 42 5.10 5.24 -11.85
N ASP A 43 5.01 4.12 -11.14
CA ASP A 43 3.79 3.34 -10.96
C ASP A 43 3.63 2.89 -9.50
N TYR A 44 2.39 2.52 -9.16
CA TYR A 44 2.02 2.11 -7.81
C TYR A 44 1.92 0.60 -7.73
N GLN A 45 2.55 0.01 -6.71
CA GLN A 45 2.55 -1.42 -6.48
C GLN A 45 1.84 -1.76 -5.15
N PRO A 46 0.88 -2.71 -5.16
CA PRO A 46 0.24 -3.20 -3.95
C PRO A 46 1.13 -4.24 -3.27
N VAL A 47 1.31 -4.11 -1.97
CA VAL A 47 1.98 -5.12 -1.14
C VAL A 47 1.02 -5.52 -0.03
N TYR A 48 0.76 -6.82 0.10
CA TYR A 48 -0.17 -7.34 1.11
C TYR A 48 0.60 -7.94 2.28
N LEU A 49 0.22 -7.57 3.51
CA LEU A 49 0.83 -8.09 4.73
C LEU A 49 -0.23 -8.74 5.62
N GLU A 50 0.14 -9.86 6.24
CA GLU A 50 -0.72 -10.59 7.18
C GLU A 50 -0.66 -10.00 8.59
N SER A 51 0.50 -9.45 8.97
CA SER A 51 0.77 -9.05 10.36
C SER A 51 1.21 -7.60 10.49
N ARG A 52 0.80 -6.97 11.60
CA ARG A 52 1.20 -5.59 11.92
C ARG A 52 2.71 -5.46 12.17
N ASP A 53 3.37 -6.54 12.59
CA ASP A 53 4.82 -6.56 12.83
C ASP A 53 5.62 -6.39 11.52
N GLU A 54 5.14 -7.01 10.43
CA GLU A 54 5.70 -6.81 9.09
C GLU A 54 5.47 -5.38 8.61
N LEU A 55 4.26 -4.83 8.86
CA LEU A 55 3.94 -3.44 8.54
C LEU A 55 4.89 -2.49 9.26
N ASP A 56 5.12 -2.69 10.56
CA ASP A 56 6.03 -1.87 11.36
C ASP A 56 7.47 -2.00 10.88
N THR A 57 7.89 -3.20 10.49
CA THR A 57 9.21 -3.44 9.89
C THR A 57 9.36 -2.72 8.56
N TYR A 58 8.36 -2.79 7.68
CA TYR A 58 8.30 -2.08 6.41
C TYR A 58 8.29 -0.56 6.61
N ALA A 59 7.47 -0.06 7.54
CA ALA A 59 7.36 1.35 7.86
C ALA A 59 8.65 1.91 8.47
N LYS A 60 9.39 1.11 9.24
CA LYS A 60 10.72 1.45 9.73
C LYS A 60 11.76 1.42 8.62
N GLN A 61 11.63 0.47 7.69
CA GLN A 61 12.41 0.40 6.46
C GLN A 61 11.80 1.30 5.38
N GLN A 62 11.58 2.60 5.69
CA GLN A 62 11.02 3.62 4.77
C GLN A 62 11.66 3.69 3.37
N ASN A 63 12.78 2.99 3.14
CA ASN A 63 13.37 2.70 1.84
C ASN A 63 13.58 1.18 1.75
N LEU A 64 12.62 0.47 1.17
CA LEU A 64 12.78 -0.95 0.82
C LEU A 64 13.91 -1.13 -0.20
N SER A 65 13.98 -0.16 -1.13
CA SER A 65 15.06 0.05 -2.09
C SER A 65 15.23 1.56 -2.31
N SER A 66 16.39 2.01 -2.80
CA SER A 66 16.64 3.42 -3.16
C SER A 66 15.76 3.99 -4.29
N ARG A 67 14.73 3.25 -4.71
CA ARG A 67 13.84 3.51 -5.85
C ARG A 67 12.37 3.21 -5.53
N GLU A 68 12.09 2.66 -4.35
CA GLU A 68 10.75 2.27 -3.94
C GLU A 68 10.43 3.01 -2.64
N THR A 69 9.35 3.77 -2.64
CA THR A 69 8.92 4.57 -1.49
C THR A 69 7.55 4.11 -1.02
N LEU A 70 7.43 3.80 0.27
CA LEU A 70 6.11 3.56 0.87
C LEU A 70 5.33 4.87 0.88
N VAL A 71 4.19 4.90 0.18
CA VAL A 71 3.34 6.10 0.09
C VAL A 71 2.24 6.07 1.13
N ALA A 72 1.60 4.92 1.31
CA ALA A 72 0.52 4.77 2.26
C ALA A 72 0.35 3.31 2.67
N ALA A 73 -0.24 3.10 3.84
CA ALA A 73 -0.69 1.79 4.28
C ALA A 73 -2.14 1.84 4.72
N TYR A 74 -2.91 0.82 4.34
CA TYR A 74 -4.33 0.67 4.63
C TYR A 74 -4.59 -0.65 5.33
N ASP A 75 -5.55 -0.64 6.24
CA ASP A 75 -6.10 -1.86 6.82
C ASP A 75 -7.23 -2.39 5.92
N LEU A 76 -7.14 -3.63 5.47
CA LEU A 76 -8.11 -4.26 4.56
C LEU A 76 -9.49 -4.45 5.20
N TYR A 77 -9.56 -4.54 6.53
CA TYR A 77 -10.81 -4.80 7.26
C TYR A 77 -11.54 -3.50 7.62
N SER A 78 -10.83 -2.47 8.06
CA SER A 78 -11.38 -1.17 8.43
C SER A 78 -11.33 -0.13 7.30
N GLU A 79 -10.69 -0.45 6.18
CA GLU A 79 -10.46 0.47 5.03
C GLU A 79 -9.80 1.79 5.46
N SER A 80 -9.12 1.75 6.62
CA SER A 80 -8.61 2.92 7.30
C SER A 80 -7.12 3.05 7.01
N ARG A 81 -6.69 4.28 6.72
CA ARG A 81 -5.27 4.59 6.53
C ARG A 81 -4.54 4.44 7.87
N VAL A 82 -3.50 3.60 7.89
CA VAL A 82 -2.69 3.30 9.07
C VAL A 82 -1.45 4.21 9.13
N ILE A 83 -0.90 4.59 7.96
CA ILE A 83 0.29 5.43 7.78
C ILE A 83 0.04 6.40 6.63
#